data_AF-A0A2V2PX91-F1
#
_entry.id   AF-A0A2V2PX91-F1
#
_cell.length_a   1.000
_cell.length_b   1.000
_cell.length_c   1.000
_cell.angle_alpha   90.00
_cell.angle_beta   90.00
_cell.angle_gamma   90.00
#
_symmetry.space_group_name_H-M   'P 1'
#
loop_
_entity.id
_entity.type
_entity.pdbx_description
1 polymer ?
#
loop_
_entity_poly.entity_id
_entity_poly.type
_entity_poly.pdbx_seq_one_letter_code
_entity_poly.pdbx_strand_id
1 'polypeptide(L)'
;MKSVPVRCPVCSREHTYAAPAYPCPCGAPTAPPLLPGAPAVQVVRRTWDEDWVTVRCTACDRRDQWPQPELCCPCGTLLRIPVRPVDEPAAP
;
A
#
# COMPACT_ATOMS: atom_id res chain seq x y z
N MET A 1 -9.62 1.90 -11.62
CA MET A 1 -8.68 2.36 -10.57
C MET A 1 -9.48 2.59 -9.30
N LYS A 2 -9.11 2.01 -8.16
CA LYS A 2 -9.76 2.32 -6.88
C LYS A 2 -8.86 3.30 -6.11
N SER A 3 -9.39 4.47 -5.81
CA SER A 3 -8.74 5.44 -4.92
C SER A 3 -9.28 5.28 -3.50
N VAL A 4 -8.43 5.49 -2.51
CA VAL A 4 -8.80 5.47 -1.09
C VAL A 4 -8.52 6.84 -0.47
N PRO A 5 -9.40 7.31 0.43
CA PRO A 5 -9.10 8.48 1.25
C PRO A 5 -8.00 8.12 2.25
N VAL A 6 -7.00 8.98 2.36
CA VAL A 6 -5.84 8.85 3.23
C VAL A 6 -5.74 10.13 4.05
N ARG A 7 -5.79 10.02 5.37
CA ARG A 7 -5.64 11.18 6.26
C ARG A 7 -4.23 11.22 6.83
N CYS A 8 -3.57 12.37 6.75
CA CYS A 8 -2.28 12.58 7.36
C CYS A 8 -2.42 12.64 8.90
N PRO A 9 -1.72 11.81 9.68
CA PRO A 9 -1.79 11.84 11.14
C PRO A 9 -1.15 13.11 11.74
N VAL A 10 -0.31 13.82 10.99
CA VAL A 10 0.41 15.02 11.46
C VAL A 10 -0.42 16.29 11.23
N CYS A 11 -0.86 16.54 10.00
CA CYS A 11 -1.58 17.77 9.63
C CYS A 11 -3.09 17.55 9.46
N SER A 12 -3.60 16.33 9.67
CA SER A 12 -5.01 15.96 9.53
C SER A 12 -5.62 16.15 8.13
N ARG A 13 -4.79 16.45 7.12
CA ARG A 13 -5.23 16.69 5.73
C ARG A 13 -5.62 15.38 5.05
N GLU A 14 -6.72 15.41 4.31
CA GLU A 14 -7.17 14.29 3.49
C GLU A 14 -6.54 14.33 2.10
N HIS A 15 -6.14 13.16 1.63
CA HIS A 15 -5.53 12.91 0.34
C HIS A 15 -6.24 11.74 -0.34
N THR A 16 -6.34 11.81 -1.66
CA THR A 16 -6.85 10.71 -2.46
C THR A 16 -5.67 9.93 -3.03
N TYR A 17 -5.46 8.70 -2.56
CA TYR A 17 -4.38 7.84 -3.04
C TYR A 17 -4.92 6.75 -3.96
N ALA A 18 -4.31 6.59 -5.13
CA ALA A 18 -4.58 5.47 -6.02
C ALA A 18 -3.29 4.65 -6.17
N ALA A 19 -3.35 3.37 -5.82
CA ALA A 19 -2.21 2.49 -5.98
C ALA A 19 -1.89 2.29 -7.48
N PRO A 20 -0.62 2.38 -7.88
CA PRO A 20 -0.21 2.02 -9.23
C PRO A 20 -0.48 0.53 -9.47
N ALA A 21 -0.95 0.20 -10.67
CA ALA A 21 -1.05 -1.17 -11.12
C ALA A 21 0.27 -1.57 -11.78
N TYR A 22 0.84 -2.69 -11.33
CA TYR A 22 2.05 -3.26 -11.90
C TYR A 22 1.71 -4.50 -12.75
N PRO A 23 2.46 -4.73 -13.85
CA PRO A 23 2.25 -5.92 -14.68
C PRO A 23 2.73 -7.16 -13.94
N CYS A 24 1.82 -8.09 -13.65
CA CYS A 24 2.19 -9.43 -13.19
C CYS A 24 2.84 -10.20 -14.36
N PRO A 25 3.75 -11.16 -14.12
CA PRO A 25 4.32 -12.02 -15.17
C PRO A 25 3.28 -12.75 -16.04
N CYS A 26 2.04 -12.92 -15.57
CA CYS A 26 0.94 -13.48 -16.36
C CYS A 26 0.30 -12.48 -17.35
N GLY A 27 0.69 -11.20 -17.31
CA GLY A 27 0.14 -10.11 -18.11
C GLY A 27 -1.04 -9.36 -17.47
N ALA A 28 -1.56 -9.82 -16.33
CA ALA A 28 -2.66 -9.15 -15.65
C ALA A 28 -2.18 -7.95 -14.81
N PRO A 29 -2.86 -6.79 -14.86
CA PRO A 29 -2.54 -5.64 -14.01
C PRO A 29 -2.88 -5.99 -12.55
N THR A 30 -1.87 -5.93 -11.69
CA THR A 30 -1.98 -6.26 -10.27
C THR A 30 -1.68 -5.02 -9.45
N ALA A 31 -2.61 -4.65 -8.58
CA ALA A 31 -2.45 -3.51 -7.67
C ALA A 31 -2.48 -4.01 -6.22
N PRO A 32 -1.67 -3.42 -5.32
CA PRO A 32 -1.71 -3.78 -3.91
C PRO A 32 -3.11 -3.51 -3.32
N PRO A 33 -3.66 -4.44 -2.53
CA PRO A 33 -4.98 -4.28 -1.94
C PRO A 33 -4.91 -3.24 -0.83
N LEU A 34 -5.22 -1.98 -1.15
CA LEU A 34 -5.28 -0.90 -0.16
C LEU A 34 -6.35 -1.22 0.90
N LEU A 35 -6.08 -0.85 2.16
CA LEU A 35 -7.01 -0.99 3.27
C LEU A 35 -7.73 0.36 3.50
N PRO A 36 -8.91 0.60 2.90
CA PRO A 36 -9.63 1.86 3.08
C PRO A 36 -10.04 2.05 4.55
N GLY A 37 -9.86 3.26 5.06
CA GLY A 37 -10.23 3.63 6.43
C GLY A 37 -9.17 3.30 7.48
N ALA A 38 -8.11 2.57 7.14
CA ALA A 38 -6.98 2.39 8.05
C ALA A 38 -6.13 3.68 8.08
N PRO A 39 -5.64 4.09 9.27
CA PRO A 39 -4.84 5.29 9.41
C PRO A 39 -3.50 5.12 8.67
N ALA A 40 -3.11 6.16 7.94
CA ALA A 40 -1.80 6.21 7.31
C ALA A 40 -0.72 6.27 8.38
N VAL A 41 0.36 5.52 8.19
CA VAL A 41 1.48 5.49 9.14
C VAL A 41 2.54 6.47 8.66
N GLN A 42 3.01 7.34 9.55
CA GLN A 42 4.16 8.19 9.24
C GLN A 42 5.43 7.35 9.13
N VAL A 43 6.13 7.46 8.02
CA VAL A 43 7.45 6.84 7.85
C VAL A 43 8.48 7.72 8.57
N VAL A 44 8.89 7.29 9.76
CA VAL A 44 10.00 7.90 10.54
C VAL A 44 11.32 7.16 10.35
N ARG A 45 11.25 5.88 10.03
CA ARG A 45 12.38 5.00 9.75
C ARG A 45 11.99 4.10 8.57
N ARG A 46 12.94 3.89 7.66
CA ARG A 46 12.80 2.98 6.54
C ARG A 46 13.75 1.81 6.76
N THR A 47 13.20 0.64 7.07
CA THR A 47 13.96 -0.61 6.98
C THR A 47 13.67 -1.26 5.64
N TRP A 48 14.57 -2.13 5.20
CA TRP A 48 14.46 -2.77 3.88
C TRP A 48 13.26 -3.71 3.78
N ASP A 49 12.92 -4.39 4.88
CA ASP A 49 11.77 -5.29 5.00
C ASP A 49 10.44 -4.54 4.83
N GLU A 50 10.34 -3.36 5.43
CA GLU A 50 9.16 -2.51 5.40
C GLU A 50 8.91 -1.80 4.05
N ASP A 51 9.83 -1.97 3.09
CA ASP A 51 9.74 -1.32 1.79
C ASP A 51 8.92 -2.11 0.77
N TRP A 52 8.61 -3.37 1.07
CA TRP A 52 7.98 -4.29 0.14
C TRP A 52 6.69 -4.86 0.70
N VAL A 53 5.68 -4.98 -0.16
CA VAL A 53 4.40 -5.61 0.15
C VAL A 53 4.17 -6.81 -0.74
N THR A 54 3.68 -7.89 -0.16
CA THR A 54 3.26 -9.06 -0.92
C THR A 54 1.87 -8.81 -1.49
N VAL A 55 1.73 -8.91 -2.81
CA VAL A 55 0.47 -8.76 -3.54
C VAL A 55 0.15 -10.06 -4.26
N ARG A 56 -1.11 -10.49 -4.17
CA ARG A 56 -1.63 -11.66 -4.89
C ARG A 56 -2.31 -11.20 -6.17
N CYS A 57 -1.89 -11.76 -7.30
CA CYS A 57 -2.59 -11.58 -8.55
C CYS A 57 -3.94 -12.30 -8.52
N THR A 58 -5.04 -11.61 -8.85
CA THR A 58 -6.38 -12.22 -8.89
C THR A 58 -6.62 -13.06 -10.15
N ALA A 59 -5.68 -13.05 -11.12
CA ALA A 59 -5.79 -13.81 -12.36
C ALA A 59 -5.03 -15.15 -12.32
N CYS A 60 -3.86 -15.19 -11.69
CA CYS A 60 -2.99 -16.38 -11.65
C CYS A 60 -2.62 -16.82 -10.23
N ASP A 61 -3.14 -16.15 -9.19
CA ASP A 61 -2.88 -16.43 -7.78
C ASP A 61 -1.42 -16.32 -7.32
N ARG A 62 -0.52 -15.85 -8.19
CA ARG A 62 0.89 -15.63 -7.88
C ARG A 62 1.03 -14.52 -6.84
N ARG A 63 1.94 -14.74 -5.88
CA ARG A 63 2.37 -13.77 -4.89
C ARG A 63 3.69 -13.16 -5.36
N ASP A 64 3.69 -11.85 -5.56
CA ASP A 64 4.89 -11.11 -5.93
C ASP A 64 5.06 -9.92 -4.98
N GLN A 65 6.29 -9.46 -4.82
CA GLN A 65 6.63 -8.33 -3.97
C GLN A 65 6.65 -7.06 -4.80
N TRP A 66 5.98 -6.03 -4.30
CA TRP A 66 5.91 -4.71 -4.91
C TRP A 66 6.31 -3.65 -3.90
N PRO A 67 6.82 -2.49 -4.35
CA PRO A 67 7.15 -1.41 -3.44
C PRO A 67 5.92 -0.98 -2.65
N GLN A 68 6.12 -0.78 -1.35
CA GLN A 68 5.09 -0.29 -0.44
C GLN A 68 4.51 1.04 -0.99
N PRO A 69 3.18 1.20 -1.01
CA PRO A 69 2.59 2.44 -1.49
C PRO A 69 2.85 3.57 -0.51
N GLU A 70 3.49 4.63 -1.00
CA GLU A 70 3.86 5.81 -0.21
C GLU A 70 3.24 7.09 -0.80
N LEU A 71 2.88 8.04 0.06
CA LEU A 71 2.37 9.35 -0.31
C LEU A 71 3.15 10.45 0.42
N CYS A 72 3.73 11.37 -0.34
CA CYS A 72 4.34 12.57 0.22
C CYS A 72 3.25 13.61 0.49
N CYS A 73 3.02 13.93 1.76
CA CYS A 73 2.11 15.00 2.14
C CYS A 73 2.82 16.36 1.99
N PRO A 74 2.16 17.42 1.50
CA PRO A 74 2.75 18.76 1.37
C PRO A 74 3.21 19.39 2.69
N CYS A 75 2.87 18.80 3.85
CA CYS A 75 3.45 19.21 5.13
C CYS A 75 4.87 18.68 5.37
N GLY A 76 5.43 17.89 4.44
CA GLY A 76 6.77 17.29 4.54
C GLY A 76 6.79 15.87 5.12
N THR A 77 5.63 15.29 5.44
CA THR A 77 5.53 13.95 6.00
C THR A 77 5.37 12.89 4.91
N LEU A 78 6.19 11.84 4.95
CA LEU A 78 6.01 10.65 4.12
C LEU A 78 5.04 9.69 4.81
N LEU A 79 3.94 9.39 4.14
CA LEU A 79 2.88 8.52 4.62
C LEU A 79 2.95 7.17 3.92
N ARG A 80 2.98 6.11 4.72
CA ARG A 80 2.83 4.75 4.24
C ARG A 80 1.35 4.40 4.21
N ILE A 81 0.86 4.03 3.03
CA ILE A 81 -0.54 3.65 2.84
C ILE A 81 -0.70 2.20 3.29
N PRO A 82 -1.62 1.92 4.23
CA PRO A 82 -1.85 0.56 4.70
C PRO A 82 -2.42 -0.30 3.56
N VAL A 83 -1.79 -1.45 3.35
CA VAL A 83 -2.27 -2.50 2.45
C VAL A 83 -2.74 -3.67 3.29
N ARG A 84 -3.69 -4.44 2.76
CA ARG A 84 -4.03 -5.73 3.36
C ARG A 84 -2.85 -6.68 3.13
N PRO A 85 -2.19 -7.19 4.18
CA PRO A 85 -1.21 -8.24 4.01
C PRO A 85 -1.91 -9.45 3.39
N VAL A 86 -1.34 -9.94 2.29
CA VAL A 86 -1.76 -11.20 1.65
C VAL A 86 -1.32 -12.40 2.50
N ASP A 87 -0.35 -12.18 3.38
CA ASP A 87 0.37 -13.18 4.16
C ASP A 87 0.26 -12.96 5.67
N GLU A 88 -0.84 -12.39 6.17
CA GLU A 88 -1.13 -12.56 7.60
C GLU A 88 -1.67 -13.99 7.76
N PRO A 89 -0.88 -14.97 8.27
CA PRO A 89 -1.50 -16.18 8.77
C PRO A 89 -2.53 -15.74 9.81
N ALA A 90 -3.75 -16.25 9.71
CA ALA A 90 -4.71 -16.11 10.79
C ALA A 90 -3.98 -16.48 12.09
N ALA A 91 -3.80 -15.49 12.98
CA ALA A 91 -3.14 -15.74 14.25
C ALA A 91 -3.85 -16.92 14.95
N PRO A 92 -3.09 -17.87 15.52
CA PRO A 92 -3.63 -19.11 16.07
C PRO A 92 -4.56 -18.90 17.27
#